data_AF-A0A962EPG0-F1
#
_entry.id   AF-A0A962EPG0-F1
#
_cell.length_a   1.000
_cell.length_b   1.000
_cell.length_c   1.000
_cell.angle_alpha   90.00
_cell.angle_beta   90.00
_cell.angle_gamma   90.00
#
_symmetry.space_group_name_H-M   'P 1'
#
loop_
_entity.id
_entity.type
_entity.pdbx_description
1 polymer ?
#
loop_
_entity_poly.entity_id
_entity_poly.type
_entity_poly.pdbx_seq_one_letter_code
_entity_poly.pdbx_strand_id
1 'polypeptide(L)'
;MAKKTESQLALTGILQKILPGQHLCVMSLPLVPDIKLLLFDDADMHRPLDDNESAAVHETAPYWLFCWASGQALAGWLMQNKHAVSGKHVLDFGCGSGVVAIAAAKCGAATVVA
;
A
#
# COMPACT_ATOMS: atom_id res chain seq x y z
N MET A 1 -9.06 -21.79 2.16
CA MET A 1 -8.05 -20.90 1.53
C MET A 1 -8.68 -20.23 0.33
N ALA A 2 -8.75 -18.90 0.30
CA ALA A 2 -9.21 -18.17 -0.88
C ALA A 2 -8.17 -18.31 -2.00
N LYS A 3 -8.61 -18.54 -3.24
CA LYS A 3 -7.73 -18.58 -4.42
C LYS A 3 -7.09 -17.20 -4.60
N LYS A 4 -5.76 -17.13 -4.69
CA LYS A 4 -5.06 -15.88 -5.06
C LYS A 4 -5.46 -15.46 -6.47
N THR A 5 -5.64 -14.17 -6.69
CA THR A 5 -5.98 -13.62 -8.01
C THR A 5 -4.75 -13.59 -8.93
N GLU A 6 -4.96 -13.50 -10.24
CA GLU A 6 -3.89 -13.39 -11.24
C GLU A 6 -2.96 -12.20 -10.96
N SER A 7 -3.54 -11.05 -10.58
CA SER A 7 -2.78 -9.86 -10.20
C SER A 7 -1.94 -10.07 -8.94
N GLN A 8 -2.45 -10.81 -7.94
CA GLN A 8 -1.67 -11.13 -6.74
C GLN A 8 -0.47 -12.02 -7.07
N LEU A 9 -0.63 -12.99 -7.98
CA LEU A 9 0.48 -13.84 -8.42
C LEU A 9 1.53 -13.04 -9.18
N ALA A 10 1.10 -12.14 -10.07
CA ALA A 10 2.01 -11.27 -10.82
C ALA A 10 2.83 -10.36 -9.90
N LEU A 11 2.18 -9.68 -8.94
CA LEU A 11 2.86 -8.80 -7.99
C LEU A 11 3.80 -9.59 -7.04
N THR A 12 3.40 -10.78 -6.61
CA THR A 12 4.27 -11.67 -5.81
C THR A 12 5.50 -12.07 -6.63
N GLY A 13 5.34 -12.35 -7.93
CA GLY A 13 6.45 -12.67 -8.82
C GLY A 13 7.43 -11.50 -9.02
N ILE A 14 6.95 -10.25 -8.95
CA ILE A 14 7.82 -9.06 -8.96
C ILE A 14 8.61 -8.97 -7.65
N LEU A 15 7.94 -9.13 -6.50
CA LEU A 15 8.59 -9.12 -5.18
C LEU A 15 9.70 -10.18 -5.11
N GLN A 16 9.42 -11.40 -5.55
CA GLN A 16 10.37 -12.53 -5.49
C GLN A 16 11.67 -12.31 -6.28
N LYS A 17 11.67 -11.41 -7.27
CA LYS A 17 12.90 -11.02 -7.99
C LYS A 17 13.79 -10.07 -7.18
N ILE A 18 13.20 -9.32 -6.25
CA ILE A 18 13.87 -8.32 -5.40
C ILE A 18 14.24 -8.96 -4.05
N LEU A 19 13.28 -9.66 -3.45
CA LEU A 19 13.39 -10.35 -2.17
C LEU A 19 12.92 -11.81 -2.32
N PRO A 20 13.82 -12.73 -2.68
CA PRO A 20 13.49 -14.14 -2.79
C PRO A 20 12.94 -14.72 -1.49
N GLY A 21 11.90 -15.55 -1.59
CA GLY A 21 11.25 -16.19 -0.44
C GLY A 21 10.21 -15.32 0.29
N GLN A 22 10.06 -14.05 -0.08
CA GLN A 22 9.11 -13.13 0.56
C GLN A 22 7.74 -13.10 -0.13
N HIS A 23 6.69 -12.95 0.64
CA HIS A 23 5.32 -13.01 0.13
C HIS A 23 4.58 -11.69 0.33
N LEU A 24 3.61 -11.47 -0.55
CA LEU A 24 2.61 -10.43 -0.35
C LEU A 24 1.39 -11.02 0.34
N CYS A 25 0.82 -10.26 1.27
CA CYS A 25 -0.42 -10.60 1.93
C CYS A 25 -1.42 -9.44 1.85
N VAL A 26 -2.71 -9.77 1.94
CA VAL A 26 -3.77 -8.73 1.97
C VAL A 26 -3.91 -8.28 3.41
N MET A 27 -3.58 -7.02 3.68
CA MET A 27 -3.57 -6.44 5.02
C MET A 27 -4.64 -5.37 5.15
N SER A 28 -5.32 -5.35 6.29
CA SER A 28 -6.06 -4.18 6.76
C SER A 28 -5.09 -3.21 7.43
N LEU A 29 -5.26 -1.92 7.16
CA LEU A 29 -4.37 -0.90 7.71
C LEU A 29 -4.79 -0.50 9.13
N PRO A 30 -3.88 -0.43 10.12
CA PRO A 30 -4.21 -0.11 11.51
C PRO A 30 -5.07 1.14 11.71
N LEU A 31 -4.79 2.23 10.98
CA LEU A 31 -5.51 3.50 11.11
C LEU A 31 -6.78 3.58 10.26
N VAL A 32 -6.92 2.71 9.25
CA VAL A 32 -8.04 2.68 8.31
C VAL A 32 -8.40 1.23 7.95
N PRO A 33 -8.96 0.45 8.88
CA PRO A 33 -9.11 -1.01 8.74
C PRO A 33 -10.03 -1.45 7.59
N ASP A 34 -10.90 -0.55 7.12
CA ASP A 34 -11.80 -0.73 5.97
C ASP A 34 -11.08 -0.66 4.62
N ILE A 35 -9.82 -0.22 4.60
CA ILE A 35 -8.96 -0.24 3.41
C ILE A 35 -8.04 -1.45 3.53
N LYS A 36 -8.10 -2.30 2.51
CA LYS A 36 -7.24 -3.47 2.37
C LYS A 36 -6.31 -3.31 1.19
N LEU A 37 -5.02 -3.57 1.41
CA LEU A 37 -3.98 -3.49 0.38
C LEU A 37 -3.22 -4.80 0.33
N LEU A 38 -2.69 -5.13 -0.85
CA LEU A 38 -1.73 -6.21 -1.02
C LEU A 38 -0.33 -5.64 -0.78
N LEU A 39 0.26 -5.93 0.36
CA LEU A 39 1.53 -5.35 0.81
C LEU A 39 2.54 -6.45 1.15
N PHE A 40 3.79 -6.05 1.29
CA PHE A 40 4.81 -6.88 1.92
C PHE A 40 4.48 -7.06 3.41
N ASP A 41 4.54 -8.31 3.87
CA ASP A 41 4.35 -8.67 5.27
C ASP A 41 5.71 -8.73 5.98
N ASP A 42 5.96 -7.81 6.90
CA ASP A 42 7.17 -7.85 7.72
C ASP A 42 7.11 -8.91 8.83
N ALA A 43 5.93 -9.48 9.11
CA ALA A 43 5.79 -10.60 10.03
C ALA A 43 6.42 -11.91 9.48
N ASP A 44 6.54 -12.02 8.15
CA ASP A 44 7.24 -13.12 7.48
C ASP A 44 8.77 -12.90 7.38
N MET A 45 9.29 -11.78 7.89
CA MET A 45 10.75 -11.56 7.99
C MET A 45 11.35 -12.44 9.10
N HIS A 46 11.61 -13.70 8.77
CA HIS A 46 12.23 -14.67 9.68
C HIS A 46 13.71 -14.38 9.99
N ARG A 47 14.33 -13.43 9.27
CA ARG A 47 15.68 -12.94 9.53
C ARG A 47 15.82 -11.49 9.06
N PRO A 48 16.78 -10.73 9.62
CA PRO A 48 17.18 -9.43 9.06
C PRO A 48 17.59 -9.58 7.59
N LEU A 49 17.31 -8.54 6.81
CA LEU A 49 17.89 -8.38 5.47
C LEU A 49 19.40 -8.17 5.62
N ASP A 50 20.18 -8.76 4.72
CA ASP A 50 21.59 -8.39 4.60
C ASP A 50 21.75 -7.04 3.88
N ASP A 51 22.97 -6.51 3.86
CA ASP A 51 23.24 -5.18 3.28
C ASP A 51 22.87 -5.11 1.79
N ASN A 52 23.03 -6.20 1.03
CA ASN A 52 22.66 -6.23 -0.39
C ASN A 52 21.15 -6.24 -0.57
N GLU A 53 20.43 -7.01 0.23
CA GLU A 53 18.96 -7.05 0.23
C GLU A 53 18.38 -5.70 0.67
N SER A 54 18.94 -5.06 1.69
CA SER A 54 18.53 -3.73 2.14
C SER A 54 18.79 -2.67 1.07
N ALA A 55 19.95 -2.71 0.40
CA ALA A 55 20.23 -1.82 -0.73
C ALA A 55 19.28 -2.05 -1.91
N ALA A 56 19.02 -3.31 -2.26
CA ALA A 56 18.08 -3.67 -3.32
C ALA A 56 16.66 -3.17 -3.02
N VAL A 57 16.20 -3.28 -1.79
CA VAL A 57 14.90 -2.70 -1.36
C VAL A 57 14.93 -1.19 -1.50
N HIS A 58 15.98 -0.52 -1.05
CA HIS A 58 16.07 0.93 -1.12
C HIS A 58 16.07 1.46 -2.57
N GLU A 59 16.77 0.77 -3.47
CA GLU A 59 16.95 1.21 -4.85
C GLU A 59 15.81 0.76 -5.78
N THR A 60 15.24 -0.42 -5.53
CA THR A 60 14.38 -1.11 -6.52
C THR A 60 13.03 -1.53 -5.99
N ALA A 61 12.77 -1.43 -4.67
CA ALA A 61 11.44 -1.78 -4.16
C ALA A 61 10.39 -0.83 -4.75
N PRO A 62 9.31 -1.38 -5.32
CA PRO A 62 8.21 -0.55 -5.77
C PRO A 62 7.62 0.24 -4.60
N TYR A 63 7.37 1.54 -4.78
CA TYR A 63 6.83 2.40 -3.72
C TYR A 63 5.50 1.93 -3.11
N TRP A 64 4.74 1.08 -3.83
CA TRP A 64 3.49 0.48 -3.35
C TRP A 64 3.69 -0.70 -2.39
N LEU A 65 4.91 -1.24 -2.28
CA LEU A 65 5.20 -2.44 -1.52
C LEU A 65 4.86 -2.28 -0.03
N PHE A 66 5.00 -1.05 0.48
CA PHE A 66 4.69 -0.66 1.84
C PHE A 66 3.62 0.43 1.87
N CYS A 67 2.77 0.38 2.90
CA CYS A 67 1.92 1.51 3.22
C CYS A 67 2.59 2.39 4.29
N TRP A 68 3.33 3.39 3.83
CA TRP A 68 4.06 4.33 4.68
C TRP A 68 3.17 4.96 5.76
N ALA A 69 3.74 5.19 6.94
CA ALA A 69 3.02 5.68 8.12
C ALA A 69 2.28 7.00 7.85
N SER A 70 2.90 7.92 7.11
CA SER A 70 2.30 9.20 6.70
C SER A 70 1.05 9.02 5.84
N GLY A 71 1.07 8.08 4.89
CA GLY A 71 -0.08 7.76 4.06
C GLY A 71 -1.25 7.21 4.88
N GLN A 72 -0.97 6.31 5.83
CA GLN A 72 -2.02 5.81 6.74
C GLN A 72 -2.60 6.91 7.63
N ALA A 73 -1.75 7.78 8.16
CA ALA A 73 -2.17 8.89 9.00
C ALA A 73 -3.08 9.86 8.24
N LEU A 74 -2.70 10.24 7.01
CA LEU A 74 -3.50 11.12 6.17
C LEU A 74 -4.82 10.46 5.73
N ALA A 75 -4.80 9.18 5.37
CA ALA A 75 -6.01 8.42 5.07
C ALA A 75 -6.96 8.40 6.27
N GLY A 76 -6.45 8.12 7.48
CA GLY A 76 -7.24 8.15 8.71
C GLY A 76 -7.84 9.54 8.99
N TRP A 77 -7.05 10.59 8.78
CA TRP A 77 -7.53 11.96 8.90
C TRP A 77 -8.66 12.28 7.90
N LEU A 78 -8.53 11.87 6.63
CA LEU A 78 -9.59 12.06 5.63
C LEU A 78 -10.88 11.33 6.02
N MET A 79 -10.78 10.10 6.51
CA MET A 79 -11.96 9.31 6.93
C MET A 79 -12.75 10.00 8.05
N GLN A 80 -12.07 10.77 8.91
CA GLN A 80 -12.68 11.61 9.96
C GLN A 80 -13.12 12.99 9.44
N ASN A 81 -12.56 13.47 8.34
CA ASN A 81 -12.75 14.81 7.79
C ASN A 81 -13.25 14.78 6.33
N LYS A 82 -14.29 13.98 6.05
CA LYS A 82 -14.78 13.74 4.67
C LYS A 82 -15.07 15.01 3.88
N HIS A 83 -15.54 16.06 4.55
CA HIS A 83 -15.81 17.38 3.96
C HIS A 83 -14.58 18.02 3.29
N ALA A 84 -13.37 17.61 3.66
CA ALA A 84 -12.14 18.10 3.05
C ALA A 84 -12.07 17.76 1.54
N VAL A 85 -12.65 16.63 1.12
CA VAL A 85 -12.54 16.10 -0.25
C VAL A 85 -13.88 15.79 -0.92
N SER A 86 -14.98 15.72 -0.16
CA SER A 86 -16.31 15.39 -0.71
C SER A 86 -16.71 16.32 -1.86
N GLY A 87 -17.10 15.74 -3.00
CA GLY A 87 -17.49 16.44 -4.22
C GLY A 87 -16.34 17.09 -5.00
N LYS A 88 -15.08 16.97 -4.56
CA LYS A 88 -13.92 17.62 -5.19
C LYS A 88 -13.18 16.69 -6.14
N HIS A 89 -12.43 17.29 -7.07
CA HIS A 89 -11.43 16.59 -7.87
C HIS A 89 -10.10 16.59 -7.10
N VAL A 90 -9.52 15.40 -6.85
CA VAL A 90 -8.34 15.21 -6.01
C VAL A 90 -7.19 14.62 -6.83
N LEU A 91 -5.99 15.17 -6.65
CA LEU A 91 -4.73 14.61 -7.13
C LEU A 91 -3.92 14.13 -5.93
N ASP A 92 -3.58 12.84 -5.88
CA ASP A 92 -2.70 12.23 -4.89
C ASP A 92 -1.29 12.12 -5.48
N PHE A 93 -0.50 13.19 -5.35
CA PHE A 93 0.84 13.22 -5.91
C PHE A 93 1.83 12.44 -5.04
N GLY A 94 2.57 11.52 -5.66
CA GLY A 94 3.46 10.62 -4.91
C GLY A 94 2.68 9.57 -4.12
N CYS A 95 1.61 9.02 -4.71
CA CYS A 95 0.60 8.21 -4.04
C CYS A 95 1.12 6.93 -3.37
N GLY A 96 2.31 6.43 -3.76
CA GLY A 96 2.89 5.21 -3.20
C GLY A 96 1.94 4.02 -3.30
N SER A 97 1.48 3.50 -2.16
CA SER A 97 0.49 2.41 -2.08
C SER A 97 -0.93 2.81 -2.52
N GLY A 98 -1.19 4.10 -2.78
CA GLY A 98 -2.49 4.63 -3.18
C GLY A 98 -3.49 4.73 -2.03
N VAL A 99 -3.07 4.55 -0.78
CA VAL A 99 -3.97 4.53 0.38
C VAL A 99 -4.76 5.83 0.53
N VAL A 100 -4.13 6.98 0.28
CA VAL A 100 -4.75 8.29 0.43
C VAL A 100 -5.77 8.53 -0.68
N ALA A 101 -5.42 8.20 -1.93
CA ALA A 101 -6.35 8.19 -3.05
C ALA A 101 -7.59 7.32 -2.80
N ILE A 102 -7.42 6.11 -2.28
CA ILE A 102 -8.54 5.21 -1.93
C ILE A 102 -9.39 5.82 -0.82
N ALA A 103 -8.77 6.39 0.21
CA ALA A 103 -9.49 7.07 1.28
C ALA A 103 -10.27 8.29 0.77
N ALA A 104 -9.68 9.10 -0.11
CA ALA A 104 -10.33 10.25 -0.73
C ALA A 104 -11.56 9.83 -1.56
N ALA A 105 -11.44 8.78 -2.36
CA ALA A 105 -12.55 8.21 -3.11
C ALA A 105 -13.68 7.73 -2.17
N LYS A 106 -13.32 7.00 -1.11
CA LYS A 106 -14.27 6.54 -0.07
C LYS A 106 -14.93 7.70 0.70
N CYS A 107 -14.26 8.84 0.80
CA CYS A 107 -14.80 10.05 1.43
C CYS A 107 -15.70 10.88 0.52
N GLY A 108 -15.92 10.44 -0.73
CA GLY A 108 -16.85 11.06 -1.67
C GLY A 108 -16.20 12.09 -2.59
N ALA A 109 -14.88 12.05 -2.81
CA ALA A 109 -14.27 12.81 -3.88
C ALA A 109 -14.97 12.51 -5.23
N ALA A 110 -15.23 13.53 -6.04
CA ALA A 110 -15.88 13.39 -7.33
C ALA A 110 -15.00 12.60 -8.31
N THR A 111 -13.70 12.89 -8.31
CA THR A 111 -12.69 12.13 -9.04
C THR A 111 -11.39 12.11 -8.25
N VAL A 112 -10.62 11.03 -8.37
CA VAL A 112 -9.27 10.92 -7.80
C VAL A 112 -8.31 10.48 -8.89
N VAL A 113 -7.19 11.19 -9.02
CA VAL A 113 -6.05 10.81 -9.85
C VAL A 113 -4.89 10.53 -8.91
N ALA A 114 -4.20 9.41 -9.10
CA ALA A 114 -3.07 8.95 -8.30
C ALA A 114 -1.90 8.59 -9.22
#